data_AF-I0S8W8-F1
#
_entry.id   AF-I0S8W8-F1
#
_cell.length_a   1.000
_cell.length_b   1.000
_cell.length_c   1.000
_cell.angle_alpha   90.00
_cell.angle_beta   90.00
_cell.angle_gamma   90.00
#
_symmetry.space_group_name_H-M   'P 1'
#
loop_
_entity.id
_entity.type
_entity.pdbx_description
1 polymer ?
#
loop_
_entity_poly.entity_id
_entity_poly.type
_entity_poly.pdbx_seq_one_letter_code
_entity_poly.pdbx_strand_id
1 'polypeptide(L)'
;MKPCKYPYLGRKKKETPSPIFYAQPILNNIPIVEEIKVDLGVEASTGRSYPEMLIHLDISGYGNRVHSVHRFPGIYLTVGESIQLKILFYKRLKNFTADRFLTFRESDWKFFIHDLVNEFMH
;
A
#
# COMPACT_ATOMS: atom_id res chain seq x y z
N MET A 1 -32.30 11.24 66.08
CA MET A 1 -31.31 12.30 66.34
C MET A 1 -30.06 12.00 65.52
N LYS A 2 -29.62 12.91 64.66
CA LYS A 2 -28.47 12.71 63.75
C LYS A 2 -27.17 13.16 64.44
N PRO A 3 -26.10 12.36 64.48
CA PRO A 3 -24.79 12.86 64.87
C PRO A 3 -24.15 13.64 63.69
N CYS A 4 -23.59 14.79 64.03
CA CYS A 4 -23.03 15.78 63.10
C CYS A 4 -21.79 15.32 62.34
N LYS A 5 -21.65 15.91 61.15
CA LYS A 5 -20.54 15.87 60.20
C LYS A 5 -19.19 16.05 60.88
N TYR A 6 -18.27 15.09 60.70
CA TYR A 6 -16.85 15.30 60.96
C TYR A 6 -16.24 16.20 59.87
N PRO A 7 -15.50 17.27 60.22
CA PRO A 7 -14.83 18.13 59.27
C PRO A 7 -13.40 17.62 59.04
N TYR A 8 -13.24 16.56 58.26
CA TYR A 8 -11.90 16.21 57.78
C TYR A 8 -11.55 17.08 56.58
N LEU A 9 -11.16 18.32 56.90
CA LEU A 9 -10.31 19.21 56.11
C LEU A 9 -8.92 18.57 55.96
N GLY A 10 -8.86 17.43 55.27
CA GLY A 10 -7.61 16.79 54.85
C GLY A 10 -7.26 17.30 53.46
N ARG A 11 -6.29 18.23 53.39
CA ARG A 11 -5.55 18.69 52.19
C ARG A 11 -6.03 18.08 50.86
N LYS A 12 -6.63 18.90 49.99
CA LYS A 12 -6.67 18.59 48.55
C LYS A 12 -5.22 18.39 48.10
N LYS A 13 -4.80 17.13 47.91
CA LYS A 13 -3.63 16.84 47.08
C LYS A 13 -3.94 17.51 45.75
N LYS A 14 -3.06 18.42 45.32
CA LYS A 14 -2.99 18.79 43.92
C LYS A 14 -2.80 17.46 43.20
N GLU A 15 -3.85 16.93 42.61
CA GLU A 15 -3.71 15.99 41.52
C GLU A 15 -2.96 16.78 40.46
N THR A 16 -1.63 16.67 40.49
CA THR A 16 -0.84 16.85 39.28
C THR A 16 -1.62 16.12 38.20
N PRO A 17 -2.00 16.76 37.10
CA PRO A 17 -2.49 16.01 35.97
C PRO A 17 -1.36 15.04 35.67
N SER A 18 -1.54 13.76 36.03
CA SER A 18 -0.75 12.69 35.45
C SER A 18 -0.76 12.99 33.97
N PRO A 19 0.40 13.01 33.28
CA PRO A 19 0.39 13.23 31.86
C PRO A 19 -0.55 12.16 31.33
N ILE A 20 -1.73 12.60 30.89
CA ILE A 20 -2.65 11.80 30.11
C ILE A 20 -1.71 11.24 29.09
N PHE A 21 -1.46 9.93 29.18
CA PHE A 21 -0.54 9.25 28.28
C PHE A 21 -0.79 9.89 26.94
N TYR A 22 0.24 10.56 26.41
CA TYR A 22 0.22 10.95 25.02
C TYR A 22 0.13 9.59 24.34
N ALA A 23 -1.10 9.10 24.13
CA ALA A 23 -1.44 8.27 23.02
C ALA A 23 -1.11 9.20 21.86
N GLN A 24 0.18 9.21 21.52
CA GLN A 24 0.61 9.56 20.19
C GLN A 24 -0.40 8.81 19.34
N PRO A 25 -1.28 9.50 18.60
CA PRO A 25 -2.03 8.79 17.58
C PRO A 25 -0.94 8.07 16.83
N ILE A 26 -0.97 6.73 16.84
CA ILE A 26 0.02 5.91 16.17
C ILE A 26 0.03 6.50 14.78
N LEU A 27 1.04 7.33 14.51
CA LEU A 27 1.20 7.95 13.22
C LEU A 27 1.55 6.74 12.40
N ASN A 28 0.54 6.16 11.75
CA ASN A 28 0.66 5.20 10.67
C ASN A 28 1.31 5.93 9.46
N ASN A 29 2.40 6.64 9.73
CA ASN A 29 3.34 7.25 8.84
C ASN A 29 4.43 6.25 8.48
N ILE A 30 4.29 4.97 8.84
CA ILE A 30 5.05 3.92 8.19
C ILE A 30 4.54 3.95 6.74
N PRO A 31 5.38 4.36 5.77
CA PRO A 31 4.94 4.39 4.40
C PRO A 31 4.50 2.98 4.03
N ILE A 32 3.30 2.83 3.46
CA ILE A 32 2.69 1.55 3.07
C ILE A 32 3.65 0.66 2.26
N VAL A 33 4.62 1.27 1.58
CA VAL A 33 5.71 0.63 0.83
C VAL A 33 6.68 -0.17 1.73
N GLU A 34 6.85 0.17 3.00
CA GLU A 34 7.71 -0.58 3.94
C GLU A 34 7.07 -1.90 4.41
N GLU A 35 5.74 -1.96 4.51
CA GLU A 35 5.02 -3.16 4.96
C GLU A 35 4.52 -4.05 3.81
N ILE A 36 4.32 -3.48 2.61
CA ILE A 36 3.89 -4.19 1.40
C ILE A 36 5.04 -4.19 0.38
N LYS A 37 5.63 -5.37 0.17
CA LYS A 37 6.59 -5.60 -0.91
C LYS A 37 5.83 -5.82 -2.21
N VAL A 38 6.01 -4.91 -3.16
CA VAL A 38 5.44 -5.01 -4.51
C VAL A 38 6.57 -5.16 -5.53
N ASP A 39 6.59 -6.30 -6.22
CA ASP A 39 7.54 -6.61 -7.26
C ASP A 39 6.84 -6.67 -8.62
N LEU A 40 7.31 -5.85 -9.55
CA LEU A 40 6.90 -5.87 -10.95
C LEU A 40 8.00 -6.52 -11.80
N GLY A 41 7.68 -7.66 -12.42
CA GLY A 41 8.46 -8.33 -13.44
C GLY A 41 7.88 -8.05 -14.82
N VAL A 42 8.72 -7.65 -15.78
CA VAL A 42 8.32 -7.51 -17.18
C VAL A 42 9.15 -8.49 -17.99
N GLU A 43 8.48 -9.44 -18.62
CA GLU A 43 9.09 -10.48 -19.42
C GLU A 43 8.58 -10.40 -20.86
N ALA A 44 9.51 -10.47 -21.81
CA ALA A 44 9.16 -10.65 -23.21
C ALA A 44 9.08 -12.14 -23.49
N SER A 45 7.87 -12.66 -23.75
CA SER A 45 7.68 -14.03 -24.19
C SER A 45 7.62 -14.09 -25.71
N THR A 46 8.62 -14.71 -26.32
CA THR A 46 8.63 -15.00 -27.76
C THR A 46 8.03 -16.39 -27.96
N GLY A 47 6.70 -16.48 -27.93
CA GLY A 47 5.99 -17.72 -28.27
C GLY A 47 6.16 -18.10 -29.75
N ARG A 48 5.76 -19.33 -30.12
CA ARG A 48 5.92 -19.87 -31.49
C ARG A 48 5.22 -19.06 -32.59
N SER A 49 4.27 -18.19 -32.25
CA SER A 49 3.39 -17.53 -33.23
C SER A 49 3.38 -15.99 -33.13
N TYR A 50 3.49 -15.39 -31.94
CA TYR A 50 3.55 -13.93 -31.78
C TYR A 50 4.39 -13.53 -30.55
N PRO A 51 5.11 -12.39 -30.62
CA PRO A 51 5.72 -11.81 -29.44
C PRO A 51 4.63 -11.27 -28.50
N GLU A 52 4.65 -11.73 -27.26
CA GLU A 52 3.73 -11.30 -26.20
C GLU A 52 4.54 -10.78 -25.01
N MET A 53 4.14 -9.65 -24.44
CA MET A 53 4.69 -9.19 -23.17
C MET A 53 3.90 -9.78 -22.00
N LEU A 54 4.62 -10.30 -21.03
CA LEU A 54 4.09 -10.78 -19.76
C LEU A 54 4.51 -9.81 -18.66
N ILE A 55 3.52 -9.30 -17.92
CA ILE A 55 3.76 -8.51 -16.73
C ILE A 55 3.38 -9.38 -15.53
N HIS A 56 4.38 -9.71 -14.73
CA HIS A 56 4.25 -10.40 -13.46
C HIS A 56 4.16 -9.38 -12.34
N LEU A 57 3.13 -9.49 -11.53
CA LEU A 57 2.92 -8.65 -10.37
C LEU A 57 2.89 -9.55 -9.13
N ASP A 58 3.89 -9.39 -8.27
CA ASP A 58 4.00 -10.07 -6.99
C ASP A 58 3.81 -9.06 -5.86
N ILE A 59 2.71 -9.18 -5.14
CA ILE A 59 2.43 -8.36 -3.96
C ILE A 59 2.48 -9.27 -2.74
N SER A 60 3.31 -8.91 -1.77
CA SER A 60 3.37 -9.59 -0.48
C SER A 60 3.33 -8.59 0.66
N GLY A 61 2.37 -8.74 1.58
CA GLY A 61 2.17 -7.82 2.70
C GLY A 61 1.01 -8.24 3.59
N TYR A 62 1.04 -7.87 4.87
CA TYR A 62 -0.02 -8.16 5.88
C TYR A 62 -0.52 -9.62 5.92
N GLY A 63 0.36 -10.59 5.63
CA GLY A 63 0.00 -12.01 5.62
C GLY A 63 -0.68 -12.51 4.34
N ASN A 64 -0.95 -11.64 3.37
CA ASN A 64 -1.44 -12.02 2.05
C ASN A 64 -0.34 -11.94 0.98
N ARG A 65 -0.44 -12.84 0.01
CA ARG A 65 0.37 -12.83 -1.21
C ARG A 65 -0.56 -12.90 -2.41
N VAL A 66 -0.41 -11.96 -3.33
CA VAL A 66 -1.15 -11.93 -4.59
C VAL A 66 -0.11 -11.98 -5.71
N HIS A 67 -0.22 -13.00 -6.55
CA HIS A 67 0.57 -13.13 -7.76
C HIS A 67 -0.39 -13.04 -8.94
N SER A 68 -0.19 -12.08 -9.84
CA SER A 68 -0.98 -11.95 -11.05
C SER A 68 -0.10 -11.81 -12.28
N VAL A 69 -0.48 -12.50 -13.35
CA VAL A 69 0.24 -12.48 -14.63
C VAL A 69 -0.68 -11.90 -15.69
N HIS A 70 -0.24 -10.82 -16.33
CA HIS A 70 -0.99 -10.11 -17.35
C HIS A 70 -0.30 -10.22 -18.70
N ARG A 71 -1.05 -10.67 -19.71
CA ARG A 71 -0.55 -10.85 -21.08
C ARG A 71 -0.99 -9.68 -21.95
N PHE A 72 -0.04 -9.10 -22.65
CA PHE A 72 -0.24 -8.00 -23.59
C PHE A 72 0.24 -8.45 -24.98
N PRO A 73 -0.66 -9.01 -25.81
CA PRO A 73 -0.31 -9.45 -27.15
C PRO A 73 -0.05 -8.23 -28.05
N GLY A 74 0.97 -8.33 -28.91
CA GLY A 74 1.29 -7.28 -29.90
C GLY A 74 1.98 -6.03 -29.32
N ILE A 75 2.24 -6.00 -28.02
CA ILE A 75 3.05 -4.97 -27.38
C ILE A 75 4.43 -5.55 -27.08
N TYR A 76 5.47 -4.88 -27.55
CA TYR A 76 6.85 -5.30 -27.32
C TYR A 76 7.65 -4.10 -26.79
N LEU A 77 8.04 -4.16 -25.53
CA LEU A 77 8.89 -3.14 -24.92
C LEU A 77 10.34 -3.60 -24.99
N THR A 78 11.20 -2.68 -25.37
CA THR A 78 12.65 -2.81 -25.20
C THR A 78 13.01 -2.86 -23.71
N VAL A 79 14.22 -3.29 -23.40
CA VAL A 79 14.73 -3.31 -22.00
C VAL A 79 14.69 -1.91 -21.37
N GLY A 80 14.90 -0.85 -22.16
CA GLY A 80 14.80 0.53 -21.67
C GLY A 80 13.37 0.93 -21.31
N GLU A 81 12.42 0.60 -22.19
CA GLU A 81 11.00 0.90 -21.98
C GLU A 81 10.40 0.10 -20.83
N SER A 82 10.82 -1.16 -20.62
CA SER A 82 10.36 -1.96 -19.49
C SER A 82 10.84 -1.39 -18.14
N ILE A 83 12.05 -0.83 -18.10
CA ILE A 83 12.54 -0.08 -16.92
C ILE A 83 11.71 1.19 -16.70
N GLN A 84 11.41 1.94 -17.76
CA GLN A 84 10.58 3.14 -17.65
C GLN A 84 9.18 2.83 -17.15
N LEU A 85 8.55 1.77 -17.67
CA LEU A 85 7.25 1.29 -17.21
C LEU A 85 7.30 0.90 -15.73
N LYS A 86 8.36 0.22 -15.30
CA LYS A 86 8.58 -0.13 -13.89
C LYS A 86 8.72 1.11 -13.01
N ILE A 87 9.46 2.13 -13.44
CA ILE A 87 9.57 3.41 -12.72
C ILE A 87 8.21 4.10 -12.62
N LEU A 88 7.45 4.14 -13.72
CA LEU A 88 6.11 4.74 -13.77
C LEU A 88 5.15 4.03 -12.82
N PHE A 89 5.19 2.69 -12.80
CA PHE A 89 4.43 1.85 -11.88
C PHE A 89 4.69 2.21 -10.43
N TYR A 90 5.96 2.22 -9.97
CA TYR A 90 6.27 2.58 -8.59
C TYR A 90 5.92 4.03 -8.25
N LYS A 91 6.08 4.95 -9.20
CA LYS A 91 5.68 6.35 -9.02
C LYS A 91 4.16 6.47 -8.80
N ARG A 92 3.35 5.71 -9.55
CA ARG A 92 1.89 5.66 -9.37
C ARG A 92 1.51 4.95 -8.07
N LEU A 93 2.18 3.85 -7.72
CA LEU A 93 1.97 3.15 -6.46
C LEU A 93 2.14 4.06 -5.24
N LYS A 94 3.14 4.94 -5.26
CA LYS A 94 3.36 5.91 -4.19
C LYS A 94 2.17 6.86 -3.95
N ASN A 95 1.32 7.07 -4.96
CA ASN A 95 0.15 7.93 -4.86
C ASN A 95 -1.09 7.21 -4.30
N PHE A 96 -1.04 5.89 -4.09
CA PHE A 96 -2.16 5.17 -3.50
C PHE A 96 -2.20 5.33 -1.97
N THR A 97 -3.41 5.47 -1.44
CA THR A 97 -3.66 5.43 0.00
C THR A 97 -3.69 3.99 0.51
N ALA A 98 -3.39 3.79 1.81
CA ALA A 98 -3.38 2.48 2.46
C ALA A 98 -4.71 1.75 2.27
N ASP A 99 -5.81 2.46 2.52
CA ASP A 99 -7.17 1.93 2.40
C ASP A 99 -7.48 1.45 0.98
N ARG A 100 -6.97 2.16 -0.03
CA ARG A 100 -7.16 1.78 -1.42
C ARG A 100 -6.36 0.51 -1.71
N PHE A 101 -5.11 0.44 -1.27
CA PHE A 101 -4.27 -0.75 -1.40
C PHE A 101 -4.88 -2.00 -0.73
N LEU A 102 -5.46 -1.86 0.46
CA LEU A 102 -6.09 -2.97 1.17
C LEU A 102 -7.40 -3.45 0.54
N THR A 103 -8.07 -2.58 -0.23
CA THR A 103 -9.33 -2.90 -0.91
C THR A 103 -9.15 -3.38 -2.35
N PHE A 104 -7.93 -3.31 -2.90
CA PHE A 104 -7.63 -3.75 -4.26
C PHE A 104 -7.97 -5.23 -4.44
N ARG A 105 -8.83 -5.51 -5.42
CA ARG A 105 -9.04 -6.88 -5.92
C ARG A 105 -8.05 -7.17 -7.05
N GLU A 106 -7.89 -8.45 -7.38
CA GLU A 106 -7.09 -8.88 -8.53
C GLU A 106 -7.55 -8.23 -9.86
N SER A 107 -8.86 -8.00 -10.00
CA SER A 107 -9.43 -7.26 -11.15
C SER A 107 -8.94 -5.81 -11.23
N ASP A 108 -8.81 -5.14 -10.09
CA ASP A 108 -8.40 -3.75 -10.05
C ASP A 108 -6.93 -3.60 -10.43
N TRP A 109 -6.09 -4.57 -10.02
CA TRP A 109 -4.69 -4.66 -10.45
C TRP A 109 -4.56 -4.83 -11.96
N LYS A 110 -5.43 -5.66 -12.56
CA LYS A 110 -5.49 -5.83 -14.01
C LYS A 110 -5.81 -4.51 -14.73
N PHE A 111 -6.82 -3.78 -14.26
CA PHE A 111 -7.19 -2.48 -14.85
C PHE A 111 -6.08 -1.46 -14.66
N PHE A 112 -5.49 -1.39 -13.48
CA PHE A 112 -4.38 -0.48 -13.20
C PHE A 112 -3.18 -0.70 -14.13
N ILE A 113 -2.77 -1.96 -14.35
CA ILE A 113 -1.66 -2.27 -15.25
C ILE A 113 -2.04 -1.97 -16.71
N HIS A 114 -3.27 -2.31 -17.13
CA HIS A 114 -3.73 -2.03 -18.48
C HIS A 114 -3.76 -0.53 -18.79
N ASP A 115 -4.26 0.30 -17.86
CA ASP A 115 -4.24 1.75 -17.98
C ASP A 115 -2.81 2.30 -18.05
N LEU A 116 -1.89 1.74 -17.26
CA LEU A 116 -0.50 2.16 -17.23
C LEU A 116 0.24 1.80 -18.53
N VAL A 117 -0.01 0.61 -19.08
CA VAL A 117 0.52 0.20 -20.39
C VAL A 117 -0.05 1.08 -21.50
N ASN A 118 -1.36 1.38 -21.47
CA ASN A 118 -1.97 2.26 -22.46
C ASN A 118 -1.43 3.69 -22.40
N GLU A 119 -1.25 4.25 -21.20
CA GLU A 119 -0.63 5.56 -21.00
C GLU A 119 0.82 5.58 -21.51
N PHE A 120 1.54 4.46 -21.43
CA PHE A 120 2.90 4.36 -21.95
C PHE A 120 2.98 4.27 -23.48
N MET A 121 1.92 3.75 -24.14
CA MET A 121 1.88 3.54 -25.58
C MET A 121 1.28 4.72 -26.37
N HIS A 122 0.72 5.72 -25.70
CA HIS A 122 0.19 6.97 -26.28
C HIS A 122 1.12 8.15 -26.00
#